data_AF-A0AAD8E788-F1
#
_entry.id   AF-A0AAD8E788-F1
#
_cell.length_a   1.000
_cell.length_b   1.000
_cell.length_c   1.000
_cell.angle_alpha   90.00
_cell.angle_beta   90.00
_cell.angle_gamma   90.00
#
_symmetry.space_group_name_H-M   'P 1'
#
loop_
_entity.id
_entity.type
_entity.pdbx_description
1 polymer ?
#
loop_
_entity_poly.entity_id
_entity_poly.type
_entity_poly.pdbx_seq_one_letter_code
_entity_poly.pdbx_strand_id
1 'polypeptide(L)'
;MLAISRTLYRHQTVHVIEGGIFEINLKHIRDFSNEKEENMPKVKDPQQIEKRRKFWEQEKTFEAQVDYSRLNDMEKLIHKTHAEAVARGHFTYDDPENGDRVLTRLRHFLKGSCCGSACRHCIYDHIKVPEIKKKSRKFNTAYWTYDENTDQINYLGEGLNKVKTIKERPLVTHKMIITNDKE
;
A
#
# COMPACT_ATOMS: atom_id res chain seq x y z
N MET A 1 11.61 32.06 25.27
CA MET A 1 12.35 31.43 24.15
C MET A 1 12.16 29.93 24.21
N LEU A 2 11.78 29.35 23.07
CA LEU A 2 11.80 27.95 22.62
C LEU A 2 11.15 26.82 23.45
N ALA A 3 10.13 26.23 22.82
CA ALA A 3 9.57 24.91 23.07
C ALA A 3 10.47 23.80 22.53
N ILE A 4 10.49 22.62 23.17
CA ILE A 4 10.84 21.35 22.51
C ILE A 4 9.91 20.25 23.03
N SER A 5 9.14 19.71 22.08
CA SER A 5 8.25 18.55 22.16
C SER A 5 9.04 17.27 22.51
N ARG A 6 8.49 16.42 23.39
CA ARG A 6 8.99 15.05 23.63
C ARG A 6 7.95 14.04 23.16
N THR A 7 8.31 13.35 22.08
CA THR A 7 7.67 12.18 21.50
C THR A 7 7.50 11.07 22.55
N LEU A 8 6.28 10.68 22.87
CA LEU A 8 5.99 9.48 23.66
C LEU A 8 5.87 8.28 22.71
N TYR A 9 6.98 7.55 22.56
CA TYR A 9 7.01 6.18 22.04
C TYR A 9 6.38 5.28 23.11
N ARG A 10 5.17 4.74 22.85
CA ARG A 10 4.57 3.73 23.73
C ARG A 10 4.87 2.34 23.15
N HIS A 11 5.82 1.66 23.77
CA HIS A 11 6.08 0.24 23.57
C HIS A 11 4.79 -0.57 23.84
N GLN A 12 4.45 -1.49 22.94
CA GLN A 12 3.52 -2.58 23.26
C GLN A 12 4.34 -3.87 23.35
N THR A 13 4.37 -4.41 24.56
CA THR A 13 4.96 -5.71 24.91
C THR A 13 4.21 -6.82 24.18
N VAL A 14 4.95 -7.71 23.51
CA VAL A 14 4.41 -8.91 22.87
C VAL A 14 4.66 -10.08 23.81
N HIS A 15 3.59 -10.67 24.35
CA HIS A 15 3.66 -11.95 25.06
C HIS A 15 3.60 -13.09 24.04
N VAL A 16 4.62 -13.94 24.03
CA VAL A 16 4.68 -15.16 23.24
C VAL A 16 3.89 -16.25 23.98
N ILE A 17 2.93 -16.87 23.31
CA ILE A 17 2.26 -18.09 23.79
C ILE A 17 2.51 -19.17 22.73
N GLU A 18 3.14 -20.26 23.13
CA GLU A 18 3.49 -21.40 22.29
C GLU A 18 2.25 -22.14 21.76
N GLY A 19 2.33 -22.61 20.51
CA GLY A 19 1.50 -23.70 19.99
C GLY A 19 0.02 -23.38 19.78
N GLY A 20 -0.34 -22.87 18.61
CA GLY A 20 -1.74 -22.79 18.20
C GLY A 20 -1.91 -22.31 16.77
N ILE A 21 -2.56 -23.12 15.94
CA ILE A 21 -3.02 -22.75 14.61
C ILE A 21 -3.91 -21.51 14.78
N PHE A 22 -3.48 -20.35 14.28
CA PHE A 22 -4.26 -19.13 14.33
C PHE A 22 -5.40 -19.25 13.30
N GLU A 23 -6.52 -19.83 13.71
CA GLU A 23 -7.80 -19.50 13.08
C GLU A 23 -8.04 -18.01 13.32
N ILE A 24 -7.65 -17.19 12.34
CA ILE A 24 -8.00 -15.77 12.32
C ILE A 24 -9.52 -15.67 12.18
N ASN A 25 -10.17 -15.53 13.34
CA ASN A 25 -11.59 -15.29 13.46
C ASN A 25 -11.94 -13.97 12.73
N LEU A 26 -12.46 -14.10 11.51
CA LEU A 26 -12.86 -13.03 10.59
C LEU A 26 -13.97 -12.10 11.13
N LYS A 27 -14.44 -12.30 12.38
CA LYS A 27 -15.52 -11.52 13.01
C LYS A 27 -15.09 -10.16 13.56
N HIS A 28 -13.84 -9.74 13.40
CA HIS A 28 -13.31 -8.48 13.94
C HIS A 28 -12.62 -7.60 12.89
N ILE A 29 -13.20 -7.48 11.69
CA ILE A 29 -12.99 -6.25 10.91
C ILE A 29 -13.81 -5.17 11.62
N ARG A 30 -13.20 -4.50 12.60
CA ARG A 30 -13.77 -3.31 13.23
C ARG A 30 -14.13 -2.33 12.11
N ASP A 31 -15.38 -1.90 12.07
CA ASP A 31 -15.85 -0.92 11.09
C ASP A 31 -15.25 0.45 11.44
N PHE A 32 -13.98 0.65 11.04
CA PHE A 32 -13.19 1.85 11.29
C PHE A 32 -13.73 3.10 10.57
N SER A 33 -14.78 2.94 9.76
CA SER A 33 -15.42 4.01 9.00
C SER A 33 -16.13 5.02 9.93
N ASN A 34 -16.89 4.56 10.91
CA ASN A 34 -17.73 5.41 11.77
C ASN A 34 -16.94 6.22 12.82
N GLU A 35 -15.97 5.62 13.54
CA GLU A 35 -15.20 6.35 14.57
C GLU A 35 -14.25 7.43 13.99
N LYS A 36 -13.89 7.32 12.70
CA LYS A 36 -12.91 8.22 12.06
C LYS A 36 -13.55 9.45 11.42
N GLU A 37 -14.82 9.40 11.03
CA GLU A 37 -15.56 10.57 10.54
C GLU A 37 -15.78 11.62 11.64
N GLU A 38 -16.04 11.19 12.89
CA GLU A 38 -16.32 12.10 14.01
C GLU A 38 -15.13 12.99 14.39
N ASN A 39 -13.89 12.54 14.15
CA ASN A 39 -12.66 13.27 14.50
C ASN A 39 -12.05 14.07 13.34
N MET A 40 -12.68 14.10 12.17
CA MET A 40 -12.17 14.87 11.03
C MET A 40 -12.63 16.34 11.11
N PRO A 41 -11.78 17.34 10.75
CA PRO A 41 -12.19 18.73 10.73
C PRO A 41 -13.46 18.92 9.89
N LYS A 42 -14.50 19.50 10.49
CA LYS A 42 -15.79 19.73 9.82
C LYS A 42 -15.59 20.67 8.64
N VAL A 43 -15.65 20.11 7.43
CA VAL A 43 -15.58 20.87 6.18
C VAL A 43 -16.90 21.58 5.94
N LYS A 44 -16.85 22.91 5.78
CA LYS A 44 -18.06 23.74 5.56
C LYS A 44 -18.36 24.02 4.09
N ASP A 45 -17.38 23.86 3.21
CA ASP A 45 -17.53 24.13 1.78
C ASP A 45 -18.35 23.00 1.10
N PRO A 46 -19.51 23.31 0.49
CA PRO A 46 -20.35 22.30 -0.17
C PRO A 46 -19.62 21.52 -1.26
N GLN A 47 -18.71 22.16 -2.01
CA GLN A 47 -17.97 21.47 -3.08
C GLN A 47 -17.02 20.42 -2.51
N GLN A 48 -16.29 20.76 -1.44
CA GLN A 48 -15.43 19.80 -0.75
C GLN A 48 -16.22 18.66 -0.09
N ILE A 49 -17.40 18.93 0.47
CA ILE A 49 -18.29 17.89 1.02
C ILE A 49 -18.65 16.88 -0.08
N GLU A 50 -19.14 17.38 -1.21
CA GLU A 50 -19.52 16.52 -2.33
C GLU A 50 -18.33 15.75 -2.92
N LYS A 51 -17.15 16.40 -3.01
CA LYS A 51 -15.92 15.74 -3.48
C LYS A 51 -15.50 14.60 -2.54
N ARG A 52 -15.64 14.78 -1.22
CA ARG A 52 -15.39 13.72 -0.22
C ARG A 52 -16.39 12.59 -0.35
N ARG A 53 -17.68 12.89 -0.51
CA ARG A 53 -18.73 11.89 -0.74
C ARG A 53 -18.43 11.02 -1.96
N LYS A 54 -18.12 11.66 -3.09
CA LYS A 54 -17.73 10.96 -4.34
C LYS A 54 -16.48 10.10 -4.18
N PHE A 55 -15.48 10.59 -3.45
CA PHE A 55 -14.28 9.80 -3.16
C PHE A 55 -14.63 8.51 -2.41
N TRP A 56 -15.38 8.61 -1.32
CA TRP A 56 -15.73 7.45 -0.50
C TRP A 56 -16.64 6.46 -1.20
N GLU A 57 -17.57 6.95 -2.03
CA GLU A 57 -18.38 6.09 -2.89
C GLU A 57 -17.50 5.28 -3.86
N GLN A 58 -16.54 5.93 -4.52
CA GLN A 58 -15.58 5.25 -5.39
C GLN A 58 -14.64 4.32 -4.62
N GLU A 59 -14.17 4.73 -3.44
CA GLU A 59 -13.30 3.88 -2.62
C GLU A 59 -14.03 2.60 -2.20
N LYS A 60 -15.30 2.71 -1.80
CA LYS A 60 -16.16 1.57 -1.46
C LYS A 60 -16.35 0.61 -2.64
N THR A 61 -16.54 1.12 -3.86
CA THR A 61 -16.68 0.24 -5.03
C THR A 61 -15.39 -0.48 -5.38
N PHE A 62 -14.23 0.14 -5.22
CA PHE A 62 -12.95 -0.52 -5.38
C PHE A 62 -12.69 -1.57 -4.29
N GLU A 63 -12.93 -1.24 -3.01
CA GLU A 63 -12.76 -2.19 -1.89
C GLU A 63 -13.65 -3.43 -2.05
N ALA A 64 -14.88 -3.26 -2.54
CA ALA A 64 -15.79 -4.37 -2.79
C ALA A 64 -15.33 -5.33 -3.89
N GLN A 65 -14.41 -4.90 -4.78
CA GLN A 65 -13.86 -5.72 -5.85
C GLN A 65 -12.64 -6.53 -5.43
N VAL A 66 -12.08 -6.27 -4.25
CA VAL A 66 -10.86 -6.94 -3.79
C VAL A 66 -11.15 -8.37 -3.38
N ASP A 67 -10.48 -9.32 -4.02
CA ASP A 67 -10.56 -10.73 -3.68
C ASP A 67 -9.34 -11.15 -2.84
N TYR A 68 -9.50 -11.10 -1.51
CA TYR A 68 -8.45 -11.44 -0.56
C TYR A 68 -7.95 -12.88 -0.67
N SER A 69 -8.71 -13.80 -1.27
CA SER A 69 -8.27 -15.18 -1.48
C SER A 69 -7.17 -15.30 -2.53
N ARG A 70 -7.08 -14.31 -3.43
CA ARG A 70 -6.10 -14.24 -4.52
C ARG A 70 -4.86 -13.44 -4.17
N LEU A 71 -4.78 -12.94 -2.94
CA LEU A 71 -3.65 -12.16 -2.44
C LEU A 71 -2.77 -13.01 -1.52
N ASN A 72 -1.46 -12.91 -1.67
CA ASN A 72 -0.52 -13.41 -0.67
C ASN A 72 -0.43 -12.47 0.55
N ASP A 73 0.28 -12.89 1.60
CA ASP A 73 0.30 -12.12 2.86
C ASP A 73 0.98 -10.76 2.75
N MET A 74 2.01 -10.64 1.89
CA MET A 74 2.64 -9.35 1.60
C MET A 74 1.66 -8.43 0.84
N GLU A 75 0.92 -8.97 -0.14
CA GLU A 75 -0.05 -8.18 -0.89
C GLU A 75 -1.22 -7.71 -0.03
N LYS A 76 -1.70 -8.57 0.88
CA LYS A 76 -2.68 -8.19 1.90
C LYS A 76 -2.15 -7.07 2.79
N LEU A 77 -0.88 -7.12 3.19
CA LEU A 77 -0.25 -6.09 4.00
C LEU A 77 -0.16 -4.76 3.24
N ILE A 78 0.30 -4.77 2.00
CA ILE A 78 0.34 -3.58 1.12
C ILE A 78 -1.04 -2.95 1.00
N HIS A 79 -2.07 -3.77 0.75
CA HIS A 79 -3.44 -3.29 0.65
C HIS A 79 -3.94 -2.69 1.96
N LYS A 80 -3.71 -3.34 3.11
CA LYS A 80 -4.10 -2.82 4.43
C LYS A 80 -3.41 -1.50 4.75
N THR A 81 -2.11 -1.38 4.50
CA THR A 81 -1.35 -0.14 4.71
C THR A 81 -1.89 1.00 3.85
N HIS A 82 -2.23 0.70 2.58
CA HIS A 82 -2.93 1.66 1.72
C HIS A 82 -4.27 2.10 2.31
N ALA A 83 -5.13 1.16 2.70
CA ALA A 83 -6.46 1.44 3.23
C ALA A 83 -6.39 2.28 4.51
N GLU A 84 -5.42 2.01 5.39
CA GLU A 84 -5.16 2.81 6.57
C GLU A 84 -4.73 4.24 6.24
N ALA A 85 -3.82 4.41 5.27
CA ALA A 85 -3.38 5.73 4.83
C ALA A 85 -4.56 6.54 4.23
N VAL A 86 -5.41 5.91 3.43
CA VAL A 86 -6.64 6.53 2.90
C VAL A 86 -7.60 6.92 4.02
N ALA A 87 -7.84 6.04 4.99
CA ALA A 87 -8.69 6.31 6.15
C ALA A 87 -8.20 7.50 6.99
N ARG A 88 -6.88 7.74 7.03
CA ARG A 88 -6.26 8.88 7.70
C ARG A 88 -6.17 10.13 6.82
N GLY A 89 -6.65 10.08 5.58
CA GLY A 89 -6.57 11.19 4.62
C GLY A 89 -5.16 11.43 4.07
N HIS A 90 -4.23 10.47 4.20
CA HIS A 90 -2.88 10.59 3.69
C HIS A 90 -2.81 10.33 2.17
N PHE A 91 -2.00 11.14 1.48
CA PHE A 91 -1.77 11.01 0.05
C PHE A 91 -0.73 9.95 -0.32
N THR A 92 0.02 9.47 0.66
CA THR A 92 1.09 8.47 0.47
C THR A 92 1.20 7.55 1.68
N TYR A 93 1.79 6.38 1.46
CA TYR A 93 2.29 5.49 2.50
C TYR A 93 3.65 4.91 2.07
N ASP A 94 4.39 4.35 3.02
CA ASP A 94 5.65 3.64 2.75
C ASP A 94 5.35 2.17 2.50
N ASP A 95 5.79 1.65 1.35
CA ASP A 95 5.48 0.29 0.90
C ASP A 95 6.18 -0.75 1.80
N PRO A 96 5.44 -1.67 2.44
CA PRO A 96 6.03 -2.65 3.35
C PRO A 96 6.96 -3.66 2.65
N GLU A 97 6.86 -3.83 1.33
CA GLU A 97 7.71 -4.76 0.57
C GLU A 97 9.12 -4.19 0.34
N ASN A 98 9.22 -2.90 0.00
CA ASN A 98 10.47 -2.32 -0.50
C ASN A 98 10.83 -0.93 0.08
N GLY A 99 9.95 -0.35 0.90
CA GLY A 99 10.11 0.96 1.52
C GLY A 99 9.84 2.15 0.59
N ASP A 100 9.34 1.93 -0.62
CA ASP A 100 9.07 3.01 -1.56
C ASP A 100 7.86 3.85 -1.12
N ARG A 101 7.91 5.15 -1.37
CA ARG A 101 6.78 6.05 -1.11
C ARG A 101 5.72 5.94 -2.21
N VAL A 102 4.57 5.35 -1.90
CA VAL A 102 3.50 5.06 -2.88
C VAL A 102 2.35 6.04 -2.73
N LEU A 103 1.81 6.55 -3.86
CA LEU A 103 0.61 7.40 -3.89
C LEU A 103 -0.65 6.59 -3.63
N THR A 104 -1.57 7.12 -2.83
CA THR A 104 -2.89 6.51 -2.56
C THR A 104 -3.92 6.81 -3.65
N ARG A 105 -5.02 6.05 -3.68
CA ARG A 105 -6.18 6.36 -4.55
C ARG A 105 -6.74 7.75 -4.29
N LEU A 106 -6.76 8.19 -3.02
CA LEU A 106 -7.15 9.55 -2.63
C LEU A 106 -6.34 10.61 -3.39
N ARG A 107 -5.02 10.46 -3.47
CA ARG A 107 -4.18 11.41 -4.21
C ARG A 107 -4.54 11.46 -5.69
N HIS A 108 -4.77 10.30 -6.31
CA HIS A 108 -5.14 10.22 -7.72
C HIS A 108 -6.53 10.81 -7.99
N PHE A 109 -7.50 10.52 -7.12
CA PHE A 109 -8.85 11.09 -7.18
C PHE A 109 -8.81 12.62 -7.12
N LEU A 110 -8.09 13.18 -6.13
CA LEU A 110 -7.98 14.63 -5.99
C LEU A 110 -7.26 15.28 -7.18
N LYS A 111 -6.26 14.59 -7.76
CA LYS A 111 -5.54 15.01 -8.97
C LYS A 111 -6.41 14.98 -10.23
N GLY A 112 -7.41 14.10 -10.30
CA GLY A 112 -8.32 14.01 -11.45
C GLY A 112 -7.69 13.39 -12.70
N SER A 113 -6.48 12.82 -12.63
CA SER A 113 -5.83 12.20 -13.80
C SER A 113 -4.73 11.20 -13.47
N CYS A 114 -4.51 10.26 -14.40
CA CYS A 114 -3.33 9.38 -14.40
C CYS A 114 -2.05 10.22 -14.49
N CYS A 115 -1.02 9.86 -13.72
CA CYS A 115 0.25 10.59 -13.72
C CYS A 115 1.31 10.05 -14.70
N GLY A 116 1.06 8.90 -15.33
CA GLY A 116 2.00 8.26 -16.27
C GLY A 116 3.14 7.46 -15.63
N SER A 117 3.21 7.40 -14.29
CA SER A 117 4.31 6.74 -13.56
C SER A 117 4.04 5.27 -13.19
N ALA A 118 2.97 4.65 -13.71
CA ALA A 118 2.57 3.28 -13.38
C ALA A 118 2.41 3.03 -11.86
N CYS A 119 1.75 3.97 -11.16
CA CYS A 119 1.53 3.88 -9.72
C CYS A 119 0.70 2.65 -9.33
N ARG A 120 1.07 2.04 -8.20
CA ARG A 120 0.42 0.85 -7.61
C ARG A 120 -1.10 1.02 -7.49
N HIS A 121 -1.56 2.19 -7.05
CA HIS A 121 -2.98 2.49 -6.79
C HIS A 121 -3.63 3.45 -7.79
N CYS A 122 -3.28 3.32 -9.07
CA CYS A 122 -3.88 4.16 -10.12
C CYS A 122 -5.34 3.78 -10.40
N ILE A 123 -6.27 4.71 -10.17
CA ILE A 123 -7.72 4.56 -10.43
C ILE A 123 -8.14 4.79 -11.89
N TYR A 124 -7.18 5.06 -12.77
CA TYR A 124 -7.41 5.41 -14.17
C TYR A 124 -6.86 4.36 -15.13
N ASP A 125 -6.76 3.11 -14.69
CA ASP A 125 -6.34 1.98 -15.55
C ASP A 125 -5.07 2.27 -16.39
N HIS A 126 -4.12 2.98 -15.76
CA HIS A 126 -2.84 3.35 -16.36
C HIS A 126 -2.96 4.08 -17.72
N ILE A 127 -4.06 4.76 -18.04
CA ILE A 127 -4.29 5.35 -19.39
C ILE A 127 -3.16 6.23 -19.94
N LYS A 128 -2.40 6.94 -19.08
CA LYS A 128 -1.26 7.80 -19.47
C LYS A 128 0.11 7.16 -19.29
N VAL A 129 0.17 5.88 -18.94
CA VAL A 129 1.43 5.14 -18.78
C VAL A 129 1.91 4.68 -20.15
N PRO A 130 3.21 4.82 -20.49
CA PRO A 130 3.73 4.28 -21.75
C PRO A 130 3.54 2.76 -21.85
N GLU A 131 3.22 2.26 -23.04
CA GLU A 131 2.93 0.82 -23.27
C GLU A 131 4.06 -0.10 -22.80
N ILE A 132 5.33 0.31 -22.98
CA ILE A 132 6.50 -0.43 -22.52
C ILE A 132 6.43 -0.71 -21.00
N LYS A 133 5.93 0.26 -20.21
CA LYS A 133 5.76 0.12 -18.76
C LYS A 133 4.45 -0.57 -18.37
N LYS A 134 3.39 -0.48 -19.19
CA LYS A 134 2.13 -1.18 -18.92
C LYS A 134 2.29 -2.69 -19.02
N LYS A 135 3.08 -3.17 -19.99
CA LYS A 135 3.30 -4.61 -20.22
C LYS A 135 3.85 -5.34 -18.99
N SER A 136 4.68 -4.69 -18.17
CA SER A 136 5.20 -5.27 -16.93
C SER A 136 4.27 -5.10 -15.73
N ARG A 137 3.02 -4.67 -15.93
CA ARG A 137 2.04 -4.45 -14.87
C ARG A 137 0.89 -5.45 -14.97
N LYS A 138 0.51 -5.98 -13.81
CA LYS A 138 -0.63 -6.87 -13.64
C LYS A 138 -1.51 -6.35 -12.51
N PHE A 139 -2.82 -6.33 -12.70
CA PHE A 139 -3.76 -6.03 -11.63
C PHE A 139 -4.04 -7.29 -10.81
N ASN A 140 -3.76 -7.27 -9.51
CA ASN A 140 -3.86 -8.43 -8.62
C ASN A 140 -5.19 -8.51 -7.86
N THR A 141 -6.24 -7.84 -8.35
CA THR A 141 -7.55 -7.59 -7.70
C THR A 141 -7.61 -6.43 -6.71
N ALA A 142 -6.49 -6.04 -6.09
CA ALA A 142 -6.42 -4.88 -5.19
C ALA A 142 -5.71 -3.69 -5.82
N TYR A 143 -4.59 -3.93 -6.48
CA TYR A 143 -3.71 -2.90 -7.03
C TYR A 143 -2.85 -3.42 -8.18
N TRP A 144 -2.09 -2.53 -8.82
CA TRP A 144 -1.14 -2.85 -9.89
C TRP A 144 0.19 -3.34 -9.31
N THR A 145 0.55 -4.58 -9.59
CA THR A 145 1.85 -5.18 -9.24
C THR A 145 2.69 -5.45 -10.51
N TYR A 146 3.91 -5.96 -10.34
CA TYR A 146 4.76 -6.39 -11.44
C TYR A 146 4.34 -7.78 -11.95
N ASP A 147 4.40 -7.99 -13.26
CA ASP A 147 4.28 -9.34 -13.83
C ASP A 147 5.66 -10.00 -13.91
N GLU A 148 5.91 -10.93 -12.99
CA GLU A 148 7.18 -11.68 -12.87
C GLU A 148 7.58 -12.39 -14.18
N ASN A 149 6.62 -12.70 -15.05
CA ASN A 149 6.88 -13.35 -16.35
C ASN A 149 7.40 -12.38 -17.41
N THR A 150 7.08 -11.09 -17.30
CA THR A 150 7.44 -10.08 -18.29
C THR A 150 8.81 -9.44 -18.00
N ASP A 151 9.24 -9.44 -16.74
CA ASP A 151 10.54 -8.90 -16.34
C ASP A 151 11.73 -9.71 -16.91
N GLN A 152 11.54 -10.99 -17.23
CA GLN A 152 12.56 -11.80 -17.93
C GLN A 152 12.78 -11.34 -19.38
N ILE A 153 11.73 -10.87 -20.08
CA ILE A 153 11.81 -10.47 -21.49
C ILE A 153 12.50 -9.11 -21.64
N ASN A 154 12.24 -8.17 -20.72
CA ASN A 154 12.85 -6.84 -20.77
C ASN A 154 14.37 -6.88 -20.51
N TYR A 155 14.86 -7.88 -19.76
CA TYR A 155 16.30 -8.08 -19.53
C TYR A 155 17.03 -8.64 -20.77
N LEU A 156 16.34 -9.36 -21.65
CA LEU A 156 16.88 -9.90 -22.90
C LEU A 156 16.76 -8.93 -24.09
N GLY A 157 15.83 -7.96 -24.03
CA GLY A 157 15.58 -6.97 -25.10
C GLY A 157 16.45 -5.71 -25.05
N GLU A 158 17.10 -5.41 -23.91
CA GLU A 158 17.99 -4.25 -23.75
C GLU A 158 19.49 -4.61 -23.87
N GLY A 159 19.80 -5.69 -24.59
CA GLY A 159 21.16 -6.18 -24.85
C GLY A 159 21.98 -5.40 -25.88
N LEU A 160 21.56 -4.21 -26.31
CA LEU A 160 22.37 -3.30 -27.13
C LEU A 160 22.14 -1.85 -26.67
N ASN A 161 23.11 -1.32 -25.94
CA ASN A 161 23.25 0.10 -25.54
C ASN A 161 22.55 0.55 -24.24
N LYS A 162 23.05 0.09 -23.09
CA LYS A 162 23.59 0.93 -21.99
C LYS A 162 23.81 0.06 -20.75
N VAL A 163 25.07 -0.32 -20.50
CA VAL A 163 25.47 -0.86 -19.20
C VAL A 163 25.35 0.27 -18.17
N LYS A 164 24.25 0.29 -17.42
CA LYS A 164 24.25 0.88 -16.08
C LYS A 164 24.41 -0.27 -15.11
N THR A 165 25.49 -0.21 -14.34
CA THR A 165 25.83 -1.17 -13.29
C THR A 165 24.61 -1.47 -12.41
N ILE A 166 24.16 -2.71 -12.47
CA ILE A 166 23.15 -3.23 -11.56
C ILE A 166 23.89 -3.42 -10.23
N LYS A 167 23.61 -2.56 -9.26
CA LYS A 167 23.86 -2.95 -7.86
C LYS A 167 22.84 -4.04 -7.58
N GLU A 168 23.31 -5.28 -7.53
CA GLU A 168 22.54 -6.39 -6.99
C GLU A 168 21.98 -5.94 -5.64
N ARG A 169 20.65 -5.84 -5.56
CA ARG A 169 19.97 -5.47 -4.32
C ARG A 169 19.95 -6.74 -3.48
N PRO A 170 20.72 -6.83 -2.38
CA PRO A 170 20.86 -8.08 -1.67
C PRO A 170 19.49 -8.48 -1.11
N LEU A 171 19.11 -9.74 -1.33
CA LEU A 171 17.99 -10.35 -0.65
C LEU A 171 18.25 -10.27 0.86
N VAL A 172 17.55 -9.38 1.55
CA VAL A 172 17.61 -9.30 3.01
C VAL A 172 16.84 -10.49 3.55
N THR A 173 17.51 -11.62 3.66
CA THR A 173 17.05 -12.72 4.50
C THR A 173 17.17 -12.23 5.94
N HIS A 174 16.04 -11.92 6.57
CA HIS A 174 16.02 -11.68 8.01
C HIS A 174 16.41 -12.99 8.69
N LYS A 175 17.68 -13.11 9.08
CA LYS A 175 18.18 -14.19 9.93
C LYS A 175 17.49 -14.04 11.28
N MET A 176 16.50 -14.89 11.56
CA MET A 176 15.98 -15.03 12.92
C MET A 176 17.13 -15.53 13.79
N ILE A 177 17.68 -14.65 14.63
CA ILE A 177 18.59 -15.04 15.70
C ILE A 177 17.70 -15.52 16.84
N ILE A 178 17.55 -16.84 16.96
CA ILE A 178 17.01 -17.47 18.16
C ILE A 178 18.17 -17.52 19.15
N THR A 179 18.18 -16.60 20.11
CA THR A 179 19.03 -16.75 21.30
C THR A 179 18.34 -17.76 22.22
N ASN A 180 18.92 -18.95 22.32
CA ASN A 180 18.57 -19.90 23.37
C ASN A 180 19.18 -19.37 24.67
N ASP A 181 18.34 -18.82 25.54
CA ASP A 181 18.73 -18.58 26.93
C ASP A 181 18.77 -19.94 27.63
N LYS A 182 19.99 -20.41 27.90
CA LYS A 182 20.28 -21.52 28.79
C LYS A 182 20.52 -20.97 30.20
N GLU A 183 19.77 -21.55 31.14
CA GLU A 183 20.03 -21.75 32.59
C GLU A 183 20.22 -20.52 33.49
#